data_AF-A0A4D9D056-F1
#
_entry.id   AF-A0A4D9D056-F1
#
_cell.length_a   1.000
_cell.length_b   1.000
_cell.length_c   1.000
_cell.angle_alpha   90.00
_cell.angle_beta   90.00
_cell.angle_gamma   90.00
#
_symmetry.space_group_name_H-M   'P 1'
#
loop_
_entity.id
_entity.type
_entity.pdbx_description
1 polymer ?
#
loop_
_entity_poly.entity_id
_entity_poly.type
_entity_poly.pdbx_seq_one_letter_code
_entity_poly.pdbx_strand_id
1 'polypeptide(L)'
;MEFFGFGKKVEPLEEAKKLKRSIGREIRSVERTLIHIEREEKKIAKEIQKLAKQGETRRGALTILAKDLVRSRKTREKMVGGKAMLASVQMQIQMQMSTIKVAGCMQKSADVLKTLNALVKIPELSKVCQEMAREMERAGLVEEMVGDAMDSVDITDEDEVDMEVQKVLEELAFNVMSDAPVEPMKPVQEAGEAVGEEAGMDEEREEMELKKMKERLNAL
;
A
#
# COMPACT_ATOMS: atom_id res chain seq x y z
N MET A 1 66.54 -4.81 -9.25
CA MET A 1 65.43 -5.12 -10.18
C MET A 1 64.33 -5.74 -9.35
N GLU A 2 63.57 -4.93 -8.63
CA GLU A 2 62.45 -5.39 -7.81
C GLU A 2 61.16 -5.16 -8.60
N PHE A 3 60.73 -6.21 -9.29
CA PHE A 3 59.40 -6.26 -9.91
C PHE A 3 58.37 -6.39 -8.78
N PHE A 4 57.85 -5.25 -8.34
CA PHE A 4 56.73 -5.17 -7.42
C PHE A 4 55.51 -5.85 -8.07
N GLY A 5 54.99 -6.87 -7.41
CA GLY A 5 53.84 -7.64 -7.86
C GLY A 5 52.60 -6.77 -8.00
N PHE A 6 52.27 -6.38 -9.24
CA PHE A 6 50.94 -5.93 -9.62
C PHE A 6 50.00 -7.13 -9.64
N GLY A 7 49.59 -7.58 -8.45
CA GLY A 7 48.29 -8.24 -8.32
C GLY A 7 47.26 -7.26 -8.85
N LYS A 8 46.53 -7.62 -9.91
CA LYS A 8 45.53 -6.76 -10.56
C LYS A 8 44.50 -6.27 -9.53
N LYS A 9 44.74 -5.12 -8.91
CA LYS A 9 43.68 -4.33 -8.29
C LYS A 9 42.77 -3.94 -9.45
N VAL A 10 41.56 -4.45 -9.43
CA VAL A 10 40.52 -4.04 -10.39
C VAL A 10 40.43 -2.52 -10.33
N GLU A 11 40.41 -1.87 -11.49
CA GLU A 11 40.37 -0.42 -11.57
C GLU A 11 39.09 0.10 -10.89
N PRO A 12 39.15 1.15 -10.04
CA PRO A 12 37.96 1.69 -9.34
C PRO A 12 36.77 1.97 -10.26
N LEU A 13 37.06 2.32 -11.52
CA LEU A 13 36.06 2.53 -12.55
C LEU A 13 35.31 1.24 -12.95
N GLU A 14 36.00 0.10 -13.00
CA GLU A 14 35.39 -1.21 -13.31
C GLU A 14 34.52 -1.71 -12.15
N GLU A 15 34.94 -1.49 -10.90
CA GLU A 15 34.11 -1.81 -9.72
C GLU A 15 32.84 -0.94 -9.68
N ALA A 16 32.95 0.37 -9.90
CA ALA A 16 31.81 1.26 -10.00
C ALA A 16 30.85 0.87 -11.15
N LYS A 17 31.37 0.45 -12.31
CA LYS A 17 30.56 -0.10 -13.42
C LYS A 17 29.82 -1.36 -13.01
N LYS A 18 30.49 -2.29 -12.31
CA LYS A 18 29.88 -3.54 -11.83
C LYS A 18 28.76 -3.25 -10.83
N LEU A 19 29.01 -2.37 -9.87
CA LEU A 19 28.03 -1.92 -8.87
C LEU A 19 26.80 -1.30 -9.54
N LYS A 20 27.01 -0.35 -10.47
CA LYS A 20 25.91 0.29 -11.22
C LYS A 20 25.04 -0.74 -11.96
N ARG A 21 25.67 -1.75 -12.58
CA ARG A 21 24.95 -2.84 -13.26
C ARG A 21 24.19 -3.71 -12.26
N SER A 22 24.77 -4.00 -11.11
CA SER A 22 24.13 -4.78 -10.06
C SER A 22 22.86 -4.07 -9.55
N ILE A 23 22.96 -2.79 -9.19
CA ILE A 23 21.82 -1.97 -8.79
C ILE A 23 20.74 -1.92 -9.87
N GLY A 24 21.13 -1.77 -11.13
CA GLY A 24 20.18 -1.80 -12.25
C GLY A 24 19.45 -3.14 -12.42
N ARG A 25 20.01 -4.26 -11.94
CA ARG A 25 19.28 -5.54 -11.87
C ARG A 25 18.32 -5.57 -10.69
N GLU A 26 18.75 -5.07 -9.54
CA GLU A 26 17.92 -5.01 -8.33
C GLU A 26 16.71 -4.10 -8.49
N ILE A 27 16.87 -2.90 -9.07
CA ILE A 27 15.75 -2.01 -9.41
C ILE A 27 14.70 -2.74 -10.25
N ARG A 28 15.13 -3.46 -11.29
CA ARG A 28 14.21 -4.25 -12.15
C ARG A 28 13.59 -5.43 -11.40
N SER A 29 14.29 -5.98 -10.40
CA SER A 29 13.74 -7.02 -9.52
C SER A 29 12.61 -6.47 -8.66
N VAL A 30 12.84 -5.31 -8.02
CA VAL A 30 11.84 -4.58 -7.24
C VAL A 30 10.63 -4.21 -8.09
N GLU A 31 10.83 -3.76 -9.34
CA GLU A 31 9.72 -3.49 -10.27
C GLU A 31 8.87 -4.73 -10.55
N ARG A 32 9.48 -5.91 -10.73
CA ARG A 32 8.72 -7.15 -10.92
C ARG A 32 7.94 -7.53 -9.67
N THR A 33 8.53 -7.37 -8.49
CA THR A 33 7.86 -7.61 -7.20
C THR A 33 6.68 -6.65 -7.00
N LEU A 34 6.83 -5.37 -7.33
CA LEU A 34 5.75 -4.39 -7.28
C LEU A 34 4.56 -4.80 -8.17
N ILE A 35 4.82 -5.25 -9.40
CA ILE A 35 3.77 -5.76 -10.30
C ILE A 35 3.10 -7.01 -9.71
N HIS A 36 3.86 -7.89 -9.06
CA HIS A 36 3.31 -9.08 -8.42
C HIS A 36 2.38 -8.71 -7.25
N ILE A 37 2.84 -7.83 -6.35
CA ILE A 37 2.06 -7.32 -5.21
C ILE A 37 0.76 -6.67 -5.72
N GLU A 38 0.84 -5.81 -6.73
CA GLU A 38 -0.35 -5.14 -7.29
C GLU A 38 -1.39 -6.14 -7.85
N ARG A 39 -0.94 -7.25 -8.45
CA ARG A 39 -1.84 -8.30 -8.94
C ARG A 39 -2.52 -9.06 -7.81
N GLU A 40 -1.78 -9.39 -6.74
CA GLU A 40 -2.35 -10.05 -5.57
C GLU A 40 -3.33 -9.13 -4.84
N GLU A 41 -3.01 -7.85 -4.68
CA GLU A 41 -3.93 -6.85 -4.12
C GLU A 41 -5.25 -6.77 -4.91
N LYS A 42 -5.18 -6.80 -6.25
CA LYS A 42 -6.38 -6.83 -7.09
C LYS A 42 -7.23 -8.08 -6.88
N LYS A 43 -6.62 -9.24 -6.58
CA LYS A 43 -7.36 -10.47 -6.26
C LYS A 43 -8.01 -10.35 -4.88
N ILE A 44 -7.28 -9.91 -3.87
CA ILE A 44 -7.80 -9.70 -2.50
C ILE A 44 -8.96 -8.71 -2.53
N ALA A 45 -8.83 -7.60 -3.27
CA ALA A 45 -9.91 -6.63 -3.43
C ALA A 45 -11.19 -7.25 -4.03
N LYS A 46 -11.06 -8.09 -5.06
CA LYS A 46 -12.21 -8.82 -5.65
C LYS A 46 -12.83 -9.82 -4.67
N GLU A 47 -12.01 -10.50 -3.87
CA GLU A 47 -12.48 -11.42 -2.84
C GLU A 47 -13.24 -10.68 -1.74
N ILE A 48 -12.74 -9.53 -1.27
CA ILE A 48 -13.44 -8.65 -0.33
C ILE A 48 -14.80 -8.22 -0.91
N GLN A 49 -14.84 -7.79 -2.17
CA GLN A 49 -16.10 -7.40 -2.83
C GLN A 49 -17.10 -8.58 -2.91
N LYS A 50 -16.62 -9.78 -3.23
CA LYS A 50 -17.47 -10.97 -3.30
C LYS A 50 -18.02 -11.34 -1.93
N LEU A 51 -17.19 -11.26 -0.89
CA LEU A 51 -17.60 -11.56 0.49
C LEU A 51 -18.55 -10.51 1.05
N ALA A 52 -18.33 -9.23 0.73
CA ALA A 52 -19.22 -8.14 1.13
C ALA A 52 -20.65 -8.34 0.59
N LYS A 53 -20.81 -8.86 -0.63
CA LYS A 53 -22.11 -9.21 -1.23
C LYS A 53 -22.81 -10.40 -0.55
N GLN A 54 -22.07 -11.25 0.16
CA GLN A 54 -22.61 -12.48 0.78
C GLN A 54 -23.14 -12.25 2.21
N GLY A 55 -23.05 -11.03 2.74
CA GLY A 55 -23.66 -10.63 4.01
C GLY A 55 -22.86 -10.97 5.27
N GLU A 56 -23.53 -10.89 6.42
CA GLU A 56 -22.95 -10.81 7.76
C GLU A 56 -22.20 -12.06 8.26
N THR A 57 -22.50 -13.23 7.71
CA THR A 57 -21.89 -14.52 8.13
C THR A 57 -20.39 -14.60 7.89
N ARG A 58 -19.78 -13.63 7.21
CA ARG A 58 -18.35 -13.61 6.89
C ARG A 58 -17.61 -12.36 7.33
N ARG A 59 -18.17 -11.60 8.29
CA ARG A 59 -17.56 -10.35 8.80
C ARG A 59 -16.11 -10.55 9.28
N GLY A 60 -15.80 -11.65 9.97
CA GLY A 60 -14.43 -11.95 10.40
C GLY A 60 -13.45 -12.17 9.24
N ALA A 61 -13.86 -12.91 8.21
CA ALA A 61 -13.04 -13.14 7.01
C ALA A 61 -12.84 -11.84 6.20
N LEU A 62 -13.86 -10.98 6.14
CA LEU A 62 -13.79 -9.66 5.51
C LEU A 62 -12.74 -8.78 6.21
N THR A 63 -12.77 -8.71 7.53
CA THR A 63 -11.82 -7.91 8.32
C THR A 63 -10.38 -8.41 8.16
N ILE A 64 -10.15 -9.73 8.15
CA ILE A 64 -8.82 -10.31 7.93
C ILE A 64 -8.28 -9.93 6.55
N LEU A 65 -9.08 -10.14 5.49
CA LEU A 65 -8.65 -9.81 4.13
C LEU A 65 -8.42 -8.30 3.94
N ALA A 66 -9.21 -7.46 4.59
CA ALA A 66 -9.00 -6.02 4.56
C ALA A 66 -7.71 -5.60 5.29
N LYS A 67 -7.39 -6.22 6.45
CA LYS A 67 -6.11 -6.03 7.13
C LYS A 67 -4.93 -6.44 6.25
N ASP A 68 -5.05 -7.58 5.57
CA ASP A 68 -4.01 -8.06 4.65
C ASP A 68 -3.84 -7.13 3.44
N LEU A 69 -4.94 -6.58 2.89
CA LEU A 69 -4.88 -5.60 1.82
C LEU A 69 -4.18 -4.30 2.25
N VAL A 70 -4.49 -3.79 3.45
CA VAL A 70 -3.83 -2.60 4.01
C VAL A 70 -2.33 -2.84 4.21
N ARG A 71 -1.95 -3.97 4.82
CA ARG A 71 -0.53 -4.36 4.98
C ARG A 71 0.19 -4.44 3.65
N SER A 72 -0.43 -5.07 2.65
CA SER A 72 0.12 -5.17 1.30
C SER A 72 0.34 -3.79 0.67
N ARG A 73 -0.64 -2.87 0.80
CA ARG A 73 -0.51 -1.49 0.30
C ARG A 73 0.64 -0.76 0.97
N LYS A 74 0.82 -0.87 2.29
CA LYS A 74 1.97 -0.30 3.03
C LYS A 74 3.30 -0.89 2.57
N THR A 75 3.40 -2.21 2.41
CA THR A 75 4.58 -2.86 1.85
C THR A 75 4.90 -2.36 0.44
N ARG A 76 3.89 -2.24 -0.42
CA ARG A 76 4.05 -1.69 -1.78
C ARG A 76 4.58 -0.25 -1.73
N GLU A 77 4.05 0.59 -0.86
CA GLU A 77 4.50 1.97 -0.69
C GLU A 77 5.97 2.05 -0.25
N LYS A 78 6.35 1.28 0.78
CA LYS A 78 7.75 1.14 1.22
C LYS A 78 8.65 0.69 0.07
N MET A 79 8.21 -0.28 -0.74
CA MET A 79 8.94 -0.77 -1.93
C MET A 79 9.08 0.27 -3.04
N VAL A 80 8.07 1.12 -3.27
CA VAL A 80 8.16 2.25 -4.21
C VAL A 80 9.18 3.27 -3.73
N GLY A 81 9.16 3.62 -2.44
CA GLY A 81 10.18 4.48 -1.82
C GLY A 81 11.58 3.87 -1.94
N GLY A 82 11.71 2.57 -1.66
CA GLY A 82 12.96 1.84 -1.79
C GLY A 82 13.49 1.81 -3.22
N LYS A 83 12.62 1.65 -4.23
CA LYS A 83 13.00 1.77 -5.64
C LYS A 83 13.60 3.14 -5.96
N ALA A 84 12.98 4.22 -5.47
CA ALA A 84 13.47 5.58 -5.69
C ALA A 84 14.84 5.80 -5.03
N MET A 85 15.03 5.30 -3.82
CA MET A 85 16.32 5.33 -3.11
C MET A 85 17.41 4.53 -3.86
N LEU A 86 17.10 3.34 -4.38
CA LEU A 86 18.04 2.56 -5.21
C LEU A 86 18.42 3.32 -6.51
N ALA A 87 17.46 3.98 -7.14
CA ALA A 87 17.73 4.82 -8.32
C ALA A 87 18.65 6.01 -7.99
N SER A 88 18.44 6.66 -6.84
CA SER A 88 19.33 7.72 -6.33
C SER A 88 20.76 7.20 -6.15
N VAL A 89 20.93 6.05 -5.49
CA VAL A 89 22.23 5.40 -5.32
C VAL A 89 22.88 5.07 -6.67
N GLN A 90 22.11 4.59 -7.65
CA GLN A 90 22.61 4.33 -9.00
C GLN A 90 23.15 5.61 -9.67
N MET A 91 22.46 6.74 -9.50
CA MET A 91 22.89 8.04 -10.03
C MET A 91 24.15 8.54 -9.33
N GLN A 92 24.26 8.37 -8.02
CA GLN A 92 25.46 8.73 -7.26
C GLN A 92 26.68 7.93 -7.73
N ILE A 93 26.55 6.63 -8.00
CA ILE A 93 27.64 5.83 -8.57
C ILE A 93 28.00 6.29 -9.98
N GLN A 94 26.99 6.62 -10.80
CA GLN A 94 27.25 7.16 -12.13
C GLN A 94 28.03 8.48 -12.06
N MET A 95 27.75 9.32 -11.06
CA MET A 95 28.51 10.54 -10.79
C MET A 95 29.95 10.20 -10.38
N GLN A 96 30.15 9.23 -9.47
CA GLN A 96 31.50 8.78 -9.08
C GLN A 96 32.30 8.25 -10.26
N MET A 97 31.68 7.52 -11.18
CA MET A 97 32.34 7.08 -12.43
C MET A 97 32.81 8.26 -13.28
N SER A 98 32.05 9.35 -13.34
CA SER A 98 32.45 10.58 -14.03
C SER A 98 33.58 11.29 -13.30
N THR A 99 33.53 11.39 -11.97
CA THR A 99 34.59 11.95 -11.14
C THR A 99 35.90 11.19 -11.33
N ILE A 100 35.88 9.85 -11.31
CA ILE A 100 37.07 9.02 -11.55
C ILE A 100 37.68 9.32 -12.93
N LYS A 101 36.86 9.49 -13.98
CA LYS A 101 37.36 9.80 -15.33
C LYS A 101 37.98 11.18 -15.46
N VAL A 102 37.45 12.18 -14.76
CA VAL A 102 37.88 13.58 -14.87
C VAL A 102 39.00 13.90 -13.90
N ALA A 103 38.85 13.52 -12.64
CA ALA A 103 39.78 13.84 -11.56
C ALA A 103 40.79 12.74 -11.27
N GLY A 104 40.61 11.52 -11.81
CA GLY A 104 41.48 10.38 -11.55
C GLY A 104 41.39 9.80 -10.13
N CYS A 105 40.55 10.38 -9.28
CA CYS A 105 40.35 9.95 -7.90
C CYS A 105 38.89 9.55 -7.65
N MET A 106 38.70 8.67 -6.68
CA MET A 106 37.39 8.22 -6.22
C MET A 106 37.07 8.88 -4.88
N GLN A 107 35.86 9.39 -4.72
CA GLN A 107 35.40 10.02 -3.49
C GLN A 107 34.46 9.09 -2.73
N LYS A 108 34.62 9.02 -1.41
CA LYS A 108 33.67 8.34 -0.53
C LYS A 108 32.40 9.18 -0.39
N SER A 109 31.24 8.54 -0.36
CA SER A 109 29.95 9.22 -0.21
C SER A 109 29.21 8.78 1.06
N ALA A 110 29.12 9.71 2.02
CA ALA A 110 28.29 9.53 3.21
C ALA A 110 26.79 9.50 2.88
N ASP A 111 26.36 10.15 1.80
CA ASP A 111 24.95 10.19 1.40
C ASP A 111 24.49 8.87 0.79
N VAL A 112 25.36 8.19 0.02
CA VAL A 112 25.12 6.80 -0.42
C VAL A 112 24.93 5.91 0.80
N LEU A 113 25.80 6.04 1.81
CA LEU A 113 25.75 5.25 3.05
C LEU A 113 24.46 5.47 3.83
N LYS A 114 24.00 6.72 3.98
CA LYS A 114 22.71 7.03 4.62
C LYS A 114 21.52 6.41 3.87
N THR A 115 21.55 6.50 2.54
CA THR A 115 20.48 5.95 1.68
C THR A 115 20.44 4.43 1.79
N LEU A 116 21.60 3.77 1.80
CA LEU A 116 21.72 2.33 2.06
C LEU A 116 21.18 1.94 3.43
N ASN A 117 21.51 2.69 4.48
CA ASN A 117 21.00 2.44 5.82
C ASN A 117 19.47 2.52 5.89
N ALA A 118 18.86 3.51 5.23
CA ALA A 118 17.40 3.61 5.13
C ALA A 118 16.80 2.42 4.39
N LEU A 119 17.43 1.97 3.30
CA LEU A 119 17.00 0.82 2.52
C LEU A 119 17.11 -0.51 3.27
N VAL A 120 18.11 -0.68 4.13
CA VAL A 120 18.30 -1.90 4.94
C VAL A 120 17.14 -2.13 5.91
N LYS A 121 16.42 -1.07 6.29
CA LYS A 121 15.23 -1.14 7.15
C LYS A 121 13.99 -1.67 6.45
N ILE A 122 13.98 -1.75 5.11
CA ILE A 122 12.89 -2.35 4.34
C ILE A 122 13.16 -3.86 4.28
N PRO A 123 12.35 -4.72 4.94
CA PRO A 123 12.63 -6.15 5.06
C PRO A 123 12.88 -6.83 3.71
N GLU A 124 12.11 -6.47 2.69
CA GLU A 124 12.19 -7.00 1.33
C GLU A 124 13.49 -6.63 0.60
N LEU A 125 14.13 -5.52 0.99
CA LEU A 125 15.37 -5.01 0.39
C LEU A 125 16.60 -5.24 1.26
N SER A 126 16.40 -5.62 2.52
CA SER A 126 17.43 -5.63 3.56
C SER A 126 18.67 -6.42 3.15
N LYS A 127 18.49 -7.68 2.75
CA LYS A 127 19.59 -8.56 2.34
C LYS A 127 20.36 -8.00 1.15
N VAL A 128 19.65 -7.55 0.11
CA VAL A 128 20.24 -7.00 -1.11
C VAL A 128 21.05 -5.74 -0.80
N CYS A 129 20.51 -4.87 0.05
CA CYS A 129 21.17 -3.60 0.40
C CYS A 129 22.38 -3.82 1.31
N GLN A 130 22.35 -4.81 2.21
CA GLN A 130 23.52 -5.21 2.99
C GLN A 130 24.64 -5.75 2.12
N GLU A 131 24.32 -6.62 1.14
CA GLU A 131 25.30 -7.12 0.17
C GLU A 131 25.90 -5.98 -0.66
N MET A 132 25.04 -5.10 -1.15
CA MET A 132 25.45 -3.93 -1.92
C MET A 132 26.35 -2.99 -1.11
N ALA A 133 26.03 -2.75 0.15
CA ALA A 133 26.84 -1.90 0.99
C ALA A 133 28.23 -2.49 1.26
N ARG A 134 28.34 -3.81 1.50
CA ARG A 134 29.64 -4.49 1.59
C ARG A 134 30.43 -4.40 0.30
N GLU A 135 29.79 -4.53 -0.86
CA GLU A 135 30.47 -4.38 -2.15
C GLU A 135 30.96 -2.93 -2.35
N MET A 136 30.17 -1.94 -1.95
CA MET A 136 30.55 -0.52 -2.03
C MET A 136 31.67 -0.15 -1.07
N GLU A 137 31.68 -0.73 0.13
CA GLU A 137 32.73 -0.56 1.13
C GLU A 137 34.06 -1.14 0.62
N ARG A 138 34.03 -2.37 0.09
CA ARG A 138 35.19 -3.01 -0.54
C ARG A 138 35.72 -2.21 -1.72
N ALA A 139 34.83 -1.65 -2.51
CA ALA A 139 35.18 -0.78 -3.62
C ALA A 139 35.62 0.61 -3.18
N GLY A 140 35.58 0.94 -1.88
CA GLY A 140 35.98 2.24 -1.34
C GLY A 140 35.05 3.40 -1.70
N LEU A 141 33.82 3.13 -2.15
CA LEU A 141 32.81 4.15 -2.47
C LEU A 141 32.10 4.67 -1.21
N VAL A 142 32.01 3.85 -0.16
CA VAL A 142 31.41 4.22 1.12
C VAL A 142 32.36 3.87 2.26
N GLU A 143 32.13 4.50 3.41
CA GLU A 143 32.81 4.13 4.65
C GLU A 143 32.22 2.83 5.22
N GLU A 144 32.97 2.19 6.12
CA GLU A 144 32.51 1.00 6.83
C GLU A 144 31.17 1.30 7.50
N MET A 145 30.17 0.47 7.21
CA MET A 145 28.88 0.57 7.87
C MET A 145 29.07 0.23 9.34
N VAL A 146 29.12 1.25 10.20
CA VAL A 146 28.96 1.05 11.63
C VAL A 146 27.53 0.56 11.86
N GLY A 147 27.39 -0.65 12.39
CA GLY A 147 26.10 -1.25 12.71
C GLY A 147 25.44 -0.52 13.87
N ASP A 148 24.88 0.66 13.60
CA ASP A 148 24.03 1.35 14.56
C ASP A 148 22.73 0.55 14.73
N ALA A 149 22.33 0.44 15.99
CA ALA A 149 21.44 -0.57 16.54
C ALA A 149 20.15 -0.77 15.73
N MET A 150 19.77 -2.04 15.62
CA MET A 150 18.50 -2.48 15.09
C MET A 150 17.34 -2.06 16.01
N ASP A 151 16.87 -0.83 15.87
CA ASP A 151 15.49 -0.49 16.25
C ASP A 151 14.58 -0.83 15.06
N SER A 152 14.44 -2.13 14.78
CA SER A 152 13.33 -2.63 13.96
C SER A 152 12.08 -2.73 14.82
N VAL A 153 11.57 -1.58 15.26
CA VAL A 153 10.22 -1.48 15.80
C VAL A 153 9.34 -1.02 14.63
N ASP A 154 9.13 -1.90 13.66
CA ASP A 154 8.01 -1.76 12.72
C ASP A 154 6.78 -2.32 13.44
N ILE A 155 6.40 -1.68 14.55
CA ILE A 155 5.03 -1.75 15.05
C ILE A 155 4.31 -0.77 14.14
N THR A 156 3.79 -1.25 13.01
CA THR A 156 2.59 -0.62 12.46
C THR A 156 1.61 -0.57 13.63
N ASP A 157 1.37 0.63 14.19
CA ASP A 157 0.40 0.82 15.25
C ASP A 157 -0.90 0.13 14.82
N GLU A 158 -1.32 -0.89 15.57
CA GLU A 158 -2.50 -1.68 15.21
C GLU A 158 -3.73 -0.78 15.04
N ASP A 159 -3.77 0.32 15.80
CA ASP A 159 -4.81 1.36 15.73
C ASP A 159 -4.82 2.10 14.38
N GLU A 160 -3.67 2.43 13.81
CA GLU A 160 -3.58 3.08 12.48
C GLU A 160 -4.05 2.12 11.37
N VAL A 161 -3.70 0.83 11.51
CA VAL A 161 -4.14 -0.21 10.58
C VAL A 161 -5.66 -0.38 10.63
N ASP A 162 -6.27 -0.38 11.81
CA ASP A 162 -7.72 -0.56 11.96
C ASP A 162 -8.52 0.62 11.37
N MET A 163 -8.03 1.86 11.51
CA MET A 163 -8.62 3.03 10.85
C MET A 163 -8.52 2.94 9.32
N GLU A 164 -7.35 2.55 8.79
CA GLU A 164 -7.16 2.37 7.35
C GLU A 164 -8.01 1.24 6.78
N VAL A 165 -8.21 0.16 7.53
CA VAL A 165 -9.07 -0.97 7.15
C VAL A 165 -10.50 -0.50 6.92
N GLN A 166 -11.05 0.30 7.84
CA GLN A 166 -12.41 0.84 7.71
C GLN A 166 -12.54 1.68 6.43
N LYS A 167 -11.57 2.56 6.17
CA LYS A 167 -11.53 3.37 4.95
C LYS A 167 -11.48 2.51 3.68
N VAL A 168 -10.66 1.46 3.66
CA VAL A 168 -10.56 0.55 2.50
C VAL A 168 -11.87 -0.21 2.26
N LEU A 169 -12.56 -0.61 3.33
CA LEU A 169 -13.87 -1.26 3.22
C LEU A 169 -14.91 -0.31 2.64
N GLU A 170 -14.92 0.96 3.05
CA GLU A 170 -15.80 2.00 2.49
C GLU A 170 -15.50 2.29 1.01
N GLU A 171 -14.22 2.43 0.64
CA GLU A 171 -13.79 2.60 -0.75
C GLU A 171 -14.25 1.43 -1.64
N LEU A 172 -14.13 0.19 -1.14
CA LEU A 172 -14.54 -1.00 -1.89
C LEU A 172 -16.06 -1.17 -1.93
N ALA A 173 -16.78 -0.79 -0.88
CA ALA A 173 -18.24 -0.79 -0.84
C ALA A 173 -18.83 0.22 -1.83
N PHE A 174 -18.26 1.43 -1.90
CA PHE A 174 -18.63 2.44 -2.90
C PHE A 174 -18.43 1.91 -4.33
N ASN A 175 -17.30 1.27 -4.60
CA ASN A 175 -17.03 0.65 -5.90
C ASN A 175 -18.05 -0.45 -6.26
N VAL A 176 -18.57 -1.19 -5.28
CA VAL A 176 -19.64 -2.19 -5.53
C VAL A 176 -20.98 -1.54 -5.86
N MET A 177 -21.29 -0.39 -5.25
CA MET A 177 -22.51 0.37 -5.54
C MET A 177 -22.45 1.07 -6.89
N SER A 178 -21.27 1.54 -7.33
CA SER A 178 -21.08 2.15 -8.65
C SER A 178 -21.10 1.15 -9.82
N ASP A 179 -20.70 -0.10 -9.56
CA ASP A 179 -20.70 -1.19 -10.56
C ASP A 179 -22.04 -1.97 -10.59
N ALA A 180 -22.99 -1.62 -9.73
CA ALA A 180 -24.35 -2.09 -9.88
C ALA A 180 -24.92 -1.47 -11.18
N PRO A 181 -25.43 -2.27 -12.13
CA PRO A 181 -26.18 -1.72 -13.23
C PRO A 181 -27.22 -0.78 -12.65
N VAL A 182 -27.21 0.47 -13.11
CA VAL A 182 -28.38 1.33 -13.00
C VAL A 182 -29.42 0.64 -13.85
N GLU A 183 -30.10 -0.36 -13.30
CA GLU A 183 -31.41 -0.72 -13.81
C GLU A 183 -32.17 0.59 -13.83
N PRO A 184 -32.69 1.04 -14.99
CA PRO A 184 -33.52 2.22 -15.01
C PRO A 184 -34.61 1.95 -13.98
N MET A 185 -34.55 2.70 -12.88
CA MET A 185 -35.56 2.67 -11.85
C MET A 185 -36.89 2.82 -12.59
N LYS A 186 -37.66 1.73 -12.67
CA LYS A 186 -39.11 1.88 -12.75
C LYS A 186 -39.44 2.80 -11.57
N PRO A 187 -40.17 3.90 -11.78
CA PRO A 187 -40.43 4.85 -10.72
C PRO A 187 -41.16 4.10 -9.60
N VAL A 188 -40.40 3.76 -8.56
CA VAL A 188 -40.96 3.38 -7.27
C VAL A 188 -41.23 4.72 -6.61
N GLN A 189 -42.51 5.00 -6.49
CA GLN A 189 -43.05 6.08 -5.68
C GLN A 189 -42.37 6.03 -4.32
N GLU A 190 -41.90 7.20 -3.88
CA GLU A 190 -41.20 7.41 -2.64
C GLU A 190 -41.92 6.73 -1.47
N ALA A 191 -41.19 5.90 -0.74
CA ALA A 191 -41.54 5.51 0.62
C ALA A 191 -40.26 5.63 1.45
N GLY A 192 -40.14 6.75 2.16
CA GLY A 192 -39.39 6.78 3.41
C GLY A 192 -40.25 6.14 4.51
N GLU A 193 -39.59 5.36 5.38
CA GLU A 193 -39.82 5.18 6.83
C GLU A 193 -41.26 5.36 7.37
N ALA A 194 -41.88 4.48 8.15
CA ALA A 194 -41.41 3.44 9.05
C ALA A 194 -42.62 2.61 9.53
N VAL A 195 -42.33 1.37 9.95
CA VAL A 195 -42.94 0.65 11.09
C VAL A 195 -44.45 0.81 11.34
N GLY A 196 -45.18 -0.30 11.18
CA GLY A 196 -46.30 -0.66 12.05
C GLY A 196 -47.69 -0.41 11.48
N GLU A 197 -48.32 -1.52 11.10
CA GLU A 197 -49.75 -1.79 10.98
C GLU A 197 -50.74 -0.84 11.69
N GLU A 198 -51.90 -0.68 11.04
CA GLU A 198 -53.17 -0.10 11.53
C GLU A 198 -53.34 1.43 11.50
N ALA A 199 -53.43 2.01 10.30
CA ALA A 199 -54.01 3.35 10.12
C ALA A 199 -54.71 3.45 8.76
N GLY A 200 -55.91 2.88 8.65
CA GLY A 200 -56.71 2.96 7.42
C GLY A 200 -58.19 2.60 7.57
N MET A 201 -58.64 2.29 8.78
CA MET A 201 -60.05 1.94 9.05
C MET A 201 -60.79 2.95 9.94
N ASP A 202 -60.16 4.06 10.34
CA ASP A 202 -60.73 4.98 11.34
C ASP A 202 -61.51 6.17 10.76
N GLU A 203 -61.10 6.76 9.62
CA GLU A 203 -61.77 7.98 9.13
C GLU A 203 -63.20 7.72 8.60
N GLU A 204 -63.43 6.66 7.80
CA GLU A 204 -64.78 6.32 7.34
C GLU A 204 -65.71 5.81 8.46
N ARG A 205 -65.12 5.27 9.53
CA ARG A 205 -65.86 4.73 10.68
C ARG A 205 -66.24 5.83 11.66
N GLU A 206 -65.34 6.77 11.92
CA GLU A 206 -65.61 7.98 12.70
C GLU A 206 -66.64 8.88 12.01
N GLU A 207 -66.57 9.03 10.67
CA GLU A 207 -67.55 9.82 9.93
C GLU A 207 -68.96 9.19 9.96
N MET A 208 -69.04 7.86 9.95
CA MET A 208 -70.29 7.12 10.06
C MET A 208 -70.87 7.13 11.49
N GLU A 209 -70.03 7.10 12.52
CA GLU A 209 -70.43 7.21 13.93
C GLU A 209 -70.86 8.65 14.30
N LEU A 210 -70.17 9.67 13.78
CA LEU A 210 -70.57 11.08 13.91
C LEU A 210 -71.92 11.36 13.23
N LYS A 211 -72.23 10.68 12.12
CA LYS A 211 -73.52 10.77 11.43
C LYS A 211 -74.66 10.15 12.26
N LYS A 212 -74.44 8.95 12.83
CA LYS A 212 -75.40 8.29 13.74
C LYS A 212 -75.62 9.08 15.04
N MET A 213 -74.59 9.75 15.56
CA MET A 213 -74.70 10.58 16.76
C MET A 213 -75.52 11.86 16.52
N LYS A 214 -75.39 12.48 15.34
CA LYS A 214 -76.23 13.62 14.91
C LYS A 214 -77.70 13.24 14.69
N GLU A 215 -77.97 12.04 14.19
CA GLU A 215 -79.35 11.55 14.01
C GLU A 215 -80.07 11.26 15.34
N ARG A 216 -79.36 10.80 16.38
CA ARG A 216 -79.92 10.59 17.72
C ARG A 216 -80.26 11.89 18.45
N LEU A 217 -79.54 12.98 18.18
CA LEU A 217 -79.79 14.30 18.76
C LEU A 217 -80.98 15.04 18.11
N ASN A 218 -81.30 14.72 16.85
CA ASN A 218 -82.43 15.31 16.13
C ASN A 218 -83.76 14.54 16.31
N ALA A 219 -83.76 13.46 17.09
CA ALA A 219 -84.94 12.61 17.34
C ALA A 219 -85.48 12.70 18.78
N LEU A 220 -85.05 13.72 19.54
CA LEU A 220 -85.62 14.18 20.81
C LEU A 220 -86.16 15.61 20.63
#